data_AF-A0A2T9YGC4-F1
#
_entry.id   AF-A0A2T9YGC4-F1
#
_cell.length_a   1.000
_cell.length_b   1.000
_cell.length_c   1.000
_cell.angle_alpha   90.00
_cell.angle_beta   90.00
_cell.angle_gamma   90.00
#
_symmetry.space_group_name_H-M   'P 1'
#
loop_
_entity.id
_entity.type
_entity.pdbx_description
1 polymer ?
#
loop_
_entity_poly.entity_id
_entity_poly.type
_entity_poly.pdbx_seq_one_letter_code
_entity_poly.pdbx_strand_id
1 'polypeptide(L)'
;MGLDRLKKTPCGFCFVEYYTAEFAYNCVKYINGTKLDDRMIRTDLDPGFKEGRQFGRGKSGGQVRDEHREEYDKDRGGWGHIKARYEKDRELGMNKYEPIQHIPTGASSNINSRLGAKKRGYDSSDDENTAKRQKGDLQELSEPISNDNEDSPVNPTSTAEPNEEATMDFNDE
;
A
#
# COMPACT_ATOMS: atom_id res chain seq x y z
N MET A 1 19.46 -4.52 -5.10
CA MET A 1 18.70 -4.04 -3.93
C MET A 1 17.20 -4.10 -4.22
N GLY A 2 16.34 -4.19 -3.19
CA GLY A 2 14.88 -4.13 -3.35
C GLY A 2 14.37 -2.68 -3.40
N LEU A 3 13.49 -2.38 -4.34
CA LEU A 3 13.03 -1.04 -4.69
C LEU A 3 11.50 -0.93 -4.67
N ASP A 4 10.99 0.26 -4.38
CA ASP A 4 9.61 0.62 -4.61
C ASP A 4 9.30 0.61 -6.11
N ARG A 5 8.19 -0.01 -6.52
CA ARG A 5 7.83 -0.15 -7.94
C ARG A 5 7.57 1.20 -8.61
N LEU A 6 7.01 2.17 -7.89
CA LEU A 6 6.61 3.48 -8.39
C LEU A 6 7.73 4.51 -8.22
N LYS A 7 8.21 4.69 -6.99
CA LYS A 7 9.18 5.74 -6.64
C LYS A 7 10.62 5.35 -6.94
N LYS A 8 10.90 4.06 -7.19
CA LYS A 8 12.24 3.51 -7.39
C LYS A 8 13.21 3.79 -6.24
N THR A 9 12.70 4.06 -5.03
CA THR A 9 13.48 4.22 -3.81
C THR A 9 13.66 2.88 -3.08
N PRO A 10 14.71 2.69 -2.26
CA PRO A 10 14.85 1.48 -1.44
C PRO A 10 13.61 1.23 -0.57
N CYS A 11 13.14 -0.02 -0.48
CA CYS A 11 11.89 -0.36 0.23
C CYS A 11 12.05 -1.50 1.27
N GLY A 12 13.22 -1.58 1.90
CA GLY A 12 13.41 -2.38 3.12
C GLY A 12 13.61 -3.89 2.92
N PHE A 13 14.03 -4.31 1.72
CA PHE A 13 14.53 -5.66 1.45
C PHE A 13 15.64 -5.65 0.38
N CYS A 14 16.40 -6.74 0.26
CA CYS A 14 17.39 -6.93 -0.79
C CYS A 14 17.55 -8.42 -1.14
N PHE A 15 18.28 -8.68 -2.22
CA PHE A 15 18.78 -10.00 -2.57
C PHE A 15 20.30 -9.99 -2.39
N VAL A 16 20.84 -11.09 -1.89
CA VAL A 16 22.28 -11.32 -1.76
C VAL A 16 22.56 -12.65 -2.45
N GLU A 17 23.44 -12.62 -3.44
CA GLU A 17 23.87 -13.80 -4.19
C GLU A 17 25.29 -14.15 -3.77
N TYR A 18 25.48 -15.41 -3.36
CA TYR A 18 26.79 -15.97 -3.04
C TYR A 18 27.27 -16.85 -4.19
N TYR A 19 28.58 -16.92 -4.40
CA TYR A 19 29.18 -17.80 -5.41
C TYR A 19 28.91 -19.29 -5.16
N THR A 20 28.79 -19.70 -3.90
CA THR A 20 28.53 -21.09 -3.53
C THR A 20 27.28 -21.20 -2.65
N ALA A 21 26.53 -22.29 -2.84
CA ALA A 21 25.32 -22.54 -2.07
C ALA A 21 25.60 -22.70 -0.57
N GLU A 22 26.77 -23.23 -0.19
CA GLU A 22 27.18 -23.39 1.21
C GLU A 22 27.15 -22.06 1.98
N PHE A 23 27.62 -20.96 1.37
CA PHE A 23 27.57 -19.66 2.01
C PHE A 23 26.16 -19.09 2.15
N ALA A 24 25.24 -19.41 1.23
CA ALA A 24 23.83 -19.06 1.38
C ALA A 24 23.19 -19.78 2.58
N TYR A 25 23.48 -21.07 2.78
CA TYR A 25 23.02 -21.81 3.96
C TYR A 25 23.62 -21.26 5.26
N ASN A 26 24.92 -20.92 5.25
CA ASN A 26 25.58 -20.31 6.40
C ASN A 26 24.97 -18.94 6.74
N CYS A 27 24.59 -18.13 5.75
CA CYS A 27 23.90 -16.87 5.96
C CYS A 27 22.58 -17.07 6.71
N VAL A 28 21.76 -18.02 6.28
CA VAL A 28 20.50 -18.34 6.98
C VAL A 28 20.73 -18.87 8.40
N LYS A 29 21.82 -19.61 8.63
CA LYS A 29 22.14 -20.19 9.94
C LYS A 29 22.67 -19.16 10.94
N TYR A 30 23.55 -18.27 10.50
CA TYR A 30 24.34 -17.42 11.42
C TYR A 30 24.00 -15.93 11.34
N ILE A 31 23.45 -15.45 10.23
CA ILE A 31 23.13 -14.03 10.02
C ILE A 31 21.65 -13.75 10.28
N ASN A 32 20.77 -14.72 10.06
CA ASN A 32 19.34 -14.59 10.34
C ASN A 32 19.09 -14.23 11.82
N GLY A 33 18.29 -13.20 12.08
CA GLY A 33 17.99 -12.73 13.43
C GLY A 33 19.09 -11.88 14.07
N THR A 34 20.22 -11.63 13.38
CA THR A 34 21.22 -10.65 13.85
C THR A 34 20.76 -9.21 13.59
N LYS A 35 21.51 -8.24 14.10
CA LYS A 35 21.21 -6.81 13.94
C LYS A 35 22.02 -6.19 12.80
N LEU A 36 21.35 -5.40 11.97
CA LEU A 36 21.94 -4.48 11.00
C LEU A 36 21.29 -3.11 11.21
N ASP A 37 22.09 -2.06 11.42
CA ASP A 37 21.61 -0.70 11.76
C ASP A 37 20.57 -0.71 12.90
N ASP A 38 20.87 -1.42 13.98
CA ASP A 38 20.01 -1.64 15.15
C ASP A 38 18.69 -2.39 14.90
N ARG A 39 18.49 -2.93 13.69
CA ARG A 39 17.28 -3.68 13.33
C ARG A 39 17.57 -5.16 13.21
N MET A 40 16.69 -6.00 13.77
CA MET A 40 16.78 -7.44 13.52
C MET A 40 16.41 -7.74 12.07
N ILE A 41 17.34 -8.35 11.34
CA ILE A 41 17.13 -8.75 9.94
C ILE A 41 16.65 -10.19 9.86
N ARG A 42 15.88 -10.48 8.81
CA ARG A 42 15.43 -11.83 8.48
C ARG A 42 15.93 -12.20 7.09
N THR A 43 16.50 -13.40 6.97
CA THR A 43 17.03 -13.94 5.71
C THR A 43 16.24 -15.20 5.32
N ASP A 44 15.94 -15.33 4.04
CA ASP A 44 15.32 -16.53 3.47
C ASP A 44 16.12 -17.01 2.25
N LEU A 45 16.03 -18.31 1.95
CA LEU A 45 16.51 -18.84 0.67
C LEU A 45 15.54 -18.49 -0.45
N ASP A 46 16.10 -18.14 -1.59
CA ASP A 46 15.37 -17.68 -2.75
C ASP A 46 15.77 -18.51 -3.99
N PRO A 47 14.84 -18.87 -4.90
CA PRO A 47 15.15 -19.69 -6.07
C PRO A 47 16.03 -18.99 -7.13
N GLY A 48 16.36 -17.71 -6.94
CA GLY A 48 17.29 -16.97 -7.80
C GLY A 48 16.68 -15.70 -8.38
N PHE A 49 17.52 -14.69 -8.61
CA PHE A 49 17.07 -13.39 -9.11
C PHE A 49 16.47 -13.48 -10.51
N LYS A 50 15.40 -12.71 -10.74
CA LYS A 50 14.80 -12.48 -12.06
C LYS A 50 14.35 -11.03 -12.13
N GLU A 51 14.42 -10.45 -13.32
CA GLU A 51 13.96 -9.09 -13.57
C GLU A 51 12.49 -8.91 -13.14
N GLY A 52 12.20 -7.78 -12.51
CA GLY A 52 10.92 -7.48 -11.88
C GLY A 52 10.82 -7.91 -10.41
N ARG A 53 11.63 -8.87 -9.94
CA ARG A 53 11.60 -9.32 -8.53
C ARG A 53 12.22 -8.33 -7.56
N GLN A 54 13.01 -7.37 -8.05
CA GLN A 54 13.53 -6.27 -7.26
C GLN A 54 12.44 -5.31 -6.79
N PHE A 55 11.25 -5.29 -7.40
CA PHE A 55 10.20 -4.36 -7.03
C PHE A 55 9.29 -4.89 -5.92
N GLY A 56 8.89 -3.99 -5.03
CA GLY A 56 7.82 -4.22 -4.05
C GLY A 56 6.48 -4.58 -4.73
N ARG A 57 5.68 -5.40 -4.06
CA ARG A 57 4.39 -5.91 -4.58
C ARG A 57 3.17 -5.26 -3.93
N GLY A 58 3.37 -4.30 -3.02
CA GLY A 58 2.29 -3.52 -2.44
C GLY A 58 1.56 -2.70 -3.50
N LYS A 59 0.27 -2.45 -3.27
CA LYS A 59 -0.55 -1.51 -4.05
C LYS A 59 0.07 -0.11 -4.11
N SER A 60 0.69 0.31 -3.03
CA SER A 60 1.42 1.57 -2.87
C SER A 60 2.77 1.62 -3.60
N GLY A 61 3.28 0.48 -4.09
CA GLY A 61 4.59 0.35 -4.73
C GLY A 61 5.64 -0.34 -3.85
N GLY A 62 5.55 -0.19 -2.53
CA GLY A 62 6.48 -0.75 -1.56
C GLY A 62 6.27 -2.24 -1.25
N GLN A 63 6.77 -2.69 -0.10
CA GLN A 63 6.57 -4.06 0.37
C GLN A 63 5.13 -4.26 0.87
N VAL A 64 4.51 -5.40 0.55
CA VAL A 64 3.12 -5.74 0.97
C VAL A 64 2.95 -5.67 2.50
N ARG A 65 3.99 -6.10 3.24
CA ARG A 65 4.02 -6.05 4.72
C ARG A 65 3.82 -4.62 5.26
N ASP A 66 4.38 -3.62 4.59
CA ASP A 66 4.33 -2.23 5.08
C ASP A 66 2.98 -1.56 4.81
N GLU A 67 2.07 -2.19 4.04
CA GLU A 67 0.74 -1.62 3.79
C GLU A 67 -0.17 -1.69 5.02
N HIS A 68 -0.10 -2.81 5.73
CA HIS A 68 -0.94 -3.14 6.89
C HIS A 68 -0.23 -2.93 8.24
N ARG A 69 0.97 -2.32 8.24
CA ARG A 69 1.74 -2.10 9.47
C ARG A 69 1.06 -1.06 10.37
N GLU A 70 0.80 -1.46 11.61
CA GLU A 70 0.12 -0.60 12.59
C GLU A 70 1.08 0.22 13.44
N GLU A 71 2.28 -0.28 13.71
CA GLU A 71 3.29 0.44 14.49
C GLU A 71 3.95 1.54 13.67
N TYR A 72 4.35 2.63 14.33
CA TYR A 72 5.13 3.68 13.70
C TYR A 72 6.60 3.27 13.60
N ASP A 73 7.18 3.36 12.41
CA ASP A 73 8.58 3.03 12.16
C ASP A 73 9.19 4.10 11.24
N LYS A 74 9.95 5.03 11.84
CA LYS A 74 10.56 6.17 11.13
C LYS A 74 11.45 5.73 9.97
N ASP A 75 12.18 4.63 10.13
CA ASP A 75 13.17 4.16 9.14
C ASP A 75 12.47 3.39 7.99
N ARG A 76 11.17 3.14 8.12
CA ARG A 76 10.28 2.63 7.07
C ARG A 76 9.22 3.66 6.63
N GLY A 77 9.52 4.95 6.79
CA GLY A 77 8.65 6.04 6.31
C GLY A 77 7.46 6.39 7.22
N GLY A 78 7.47 5.93 8.48
CA GLY A 78 6.45 6.24 9.47
C GLY A 78 5.38 5.16 9.57
N TRP A 79 4.10 5.53 9.56
CA TRP A 79 2.98 4.58 9.62
C TRP A 79 2.86 3.73 8.35
N GLY A 80 2.26 2.55 8.47
CA GLY A 80 1.89 1.75 7.30
C GLY A 80 0.93 2.50 6.37
N HIS A 81 0.95 2.19 5.08
CA HIS A 81 0.29 3.02 4.06
C HIS A 81 -1.22 3.21 4.28
N ILE A 82 -1.94 2.19 4.76
CA ILE A 82 -3.38 2.30 5.03
C ILE A 82 -3.64 3.25 6.20
N LYS A 83 -2.89 3.09 7.29
CA LYS A 83 -3.02 3.95 8.48
C LYS A 83 -2.62 5.39 8.18
N ALA A 84 -1.53 5.59 7.44
CA ALA A 84 -1.09 6.91 6.99
C ALA A 84 -2.17 7.64 6.17
N ARG A 85 -2.89 6.91 5.30
CA ARG A 85 -4.01 7.47 4.54
C ARG A 85 -5.16 7.87 5.46
N TYR A 86 -5.57 6.97 6.36
CA TYR A 86 -6.65 7.24 7.31
C TYR A 86 -6.37 8.45 8.20
N GLU A 87 -5.14 8.58 8.71
CA GLU A 87 -4.74 9.74 9.53
C GLU A 87 -4.80 11.04 8.73
N LYS A 88 -4.36 11.02 7.47
CA LYS A 88 -4.44 12.17 6.57
C LYS A 88 -5.88 12.57 6.26
N ASP A 89 -6.75 11.60 6.00
CA ASP A 89 -8.18 11.85 5.75
C ASP A 89 -8.87 12.42 7.00
N ARG A 90 -8.50 11.93 8.20
CA ARG A 90 -8.97 12.48 9.47
C ARG A 90 -8.54 13.92 9.66
N GLU A 91 -7.28 14.24 9.38
CA GLU A 91 -6.74 15.60 9.48
C GLU A 91 -7.45 16.56 8.51
N LEU A 92 -7.66 16.14 7.26
CA LEU A 92 -8.43 16.91 6.28
C LEU A 92 -9.89 17.12 6.70
N GLY A 93 -10.52 16.09 7.29
CA GLY A 93 -11.88 16.18 7.81
C GLY A 93 -12.02 17.13 9.01
N MET A 94 -11.02 17.17 9.90
CA MET A 94 -10.97 18.10 11.03
C MET A 94 -10.83 19.56 10.57
N ASN A 95 -10.02 19.81 9.54
CA ASN A 95 -9.86 21.15 8.96
C ASN A 95 -11.11 21.70 8.26
N LYS A 96 -12.12 20.86 7.99
CA LYS A 96 -13.41 21.29 7.43
C LYS A 96 -14.36 21.85 8.50
N TYR A 97 -14.12 21.55 9.78
CA TYR A 97 -14.97 22.02 10.86
C TYR A 97 -14.54 23.44 11.26
N GLU A 98 -15.08 24.46 10.59
CA GLU A 98 -14.93 25.82 11.07
C GLU A 98 -15.70 25.99 12.38
N PRO A 99 -15.03 26.41 13.48
CA PRO A 99 -15.74 26.73 14.71
C PRO A 99 -16.69 27.90 14.42
N ILE A 100 -17.96 27.77 14.80
CA ILE A 100 -18.93 28.87 14.69
C ILE A 100 -18.40 30.06 15.49
N GLN A 101 -17.83 31.06 14.79
CA GLN A 101 -17.23 32.24 15.44
C GLN A 101 -18.28 33.26 15.87
N HIS A 102 -19.44 33.26 15.20
CA HIS A 102 -20.48 34.24 15.43
C HIS A 102 -21.81 33.53 15.72
N ILE A 103 -22.15 33.44 17.00
CA ILE A 103 -23.51 33.09 17.42
C ILE A 103 -24.37 34.30 17.05
N PRO A 104 -25.34 34.20 16.14
CA PRO A 104 -26.24 35.31 15.87
C PRO A 104 -26.94 35.69 17.17
N THR A 105 -26.66 36.89 17.69
CA THR A 105 -27.40 37.52 18.77
C THR A 105 -28.81 37.86 18.26
N GLY A 106 -29.64 36.85 18.18
CA GLY A 106 -30.98 36.89 17.61
C GLY A 106 -31.80 35.63 17.92
N ALA A 107 -31.14 34.52 18.25
CA ALA A 107 -31.78 33.39 18.90
C ALA A 107 -31.84 33.59 20.43
N SER A 108 -32.37 34.71 20.90
CA SER A 108 -33.11 34.70 22.17
C SER A 108 -34.46 34.03 21.90
N SER A 109 -34.44 32.75 21.55
CA SER A 109 -35.63 31.94 21.77
C SER A 109 -35.82 31.96 23.28
N ASN A 110 -36.89 32.62 23.74
CA ASN A 110 -37.40 32.42 25.09
C ASN A 110 -37.67 30.93 25.22
N ILE A 111 -36.68 30.19 25.73
CA ILE A 111 -36.84 28.82 26.18
C ILE A 111 -37.77 28.94 27.37
N ASN A 112 -39.07 28.86 27.09
CA ASN A 112 -40.07 28.58 28.11
C ASN A 112 -39.57 27.36 28.88
N SER A 113 -39.34 27.55 30.18
CA SER A 113 -38.94 26.55 31.17
C SER A 113 -40.05 25.52 31.43
N ARG A 114 -40.60 24.92 30.36
CA ARG A 114 -41.71 23.96 30.41
C ARG A 114 -41.50 22.66 29.63
N LEU A 115 -40.27 22.33 29.23
CA LEU A 115 -39.97 20.99 28.71
C LEU A 115 -38.83 20.39 29.52
N GLY A 116 -39.18 19.33 30.26
CA GLY A 116 -38.38 18.72 31.30
C GLY A 116 -37.04 18.18 30.82
N ALA A 117 -36.10 18.21 31.74
CA ALA A 117 -34.81 17.54 31.64
C ALA A 117 -35.00 16.05 31.30
N LYS A 118 -34.70 15.66 30.07
CA LYS A 118 -34.20 14.31 29.78
C LYS A 118 -32.71 14.41 29.53
N LYS A 119 -31.97 14.22 30.62
CA LYS A 119 -30.54 13.95 30.67
C LYS A 119 -30.27 12.71 29.81
N ARG A 120 -29.89 12.89 28.54
CA ARG A 120 -29.28 11.82 27.74
C ARG A 120 -27.82 11.76 28.16
N GLY A 121 -27.53 10.84 29.08
CA GLY A 121 -26.16 10.47 29.42
C GLY A 121 -25.45 9.93 28.17
N TYR A 122 -24.22 10.37 27.99
CA TYR A 122 -23.25 9.73 27.12
C TYR A 122 -22.89 8.39 27.78
N ASP A 123 -23.43 7.30 27.23
CA ASP A 123 -23.07 5.95 27.61
C ASP A 123 -22.00 5.45 26.64
N SER A 124 -20.86 5.12 27.22
CA SER A 124 -19.72 4.50 26.56
C SER A 124 -19.81 3.02 26.86
N SER A 125 -20.26 2.23 25.91
CA SER A 125 -20.08 0.78 25.95
C SER A 125 -20.04 0.20 24.54
N ASP A 126 -18.94 -0.50 24.29
CA ASP A 126 -18.78 -1.55 23.29
C ASP A 126 -20.06 -2.40 23.13
N ASP A 127 -20.43 -2.82 21.92
CA ASP A 127 -20.14 -4.19 21.46
C ASP A 127 -20.86 -4.58 20.16
N GLU A 128 -20.25 -5.57 19.52
CA GLU A 128 -20.69 -6.50 18.48
C GLU A 128 -22.15 -6.54 17.93
N ASN A 129 -22.21 -6.52 16.59
CA ASN A 129 -22.77 -7.57 15.74
C ASN A 129 -24.25 -7.99 15.93
N THR A 130 -25.17 -7.55 15.05
CA THR A 130 -26.21 -8.45 14.51
C THR A 130 -26.91 -7.91 13.25
N ALA A 131 -27.27 -8.87 12.39
CA ALA A 131 -27.66 -8.69 11.00
C ALA A 131 -29.15 -8.39 10.74
N LYS A 132 -29.43 -8.03 9.47
CA LYS A 132 -30.68 -8.20 8.69
C LYS A 132 -31.82 -7.17 8.88
N ARG A 133 -32.07 -6.30 7.87
CA ARG A 133 -33.10 -6.46 6.81
C ARG A 133 -33.39 -5.16 6.00
N GLN A 134 -33.50 -5.36 4.68
CA GLN A 134 -34.44 -4.81 3.67
C GLN A 134 -34.52 -3.27 3.49
N LYS A 135 -34.02 -2.73 2.37
CA LYS A 135 -34.60 -2.65 0.99
C LYS A 135 -35.57 -1.47 0.85
N GLY A 136 -35.10 -0.41 0.18
CA GLY A 136 -35.90 0.75 -0.23
C GLY A 136 -35.02 1.82 -0.87
N ASP A 137 -34.97 1.79 -2.21
CA ASP A 137 -34.56 2.79 -3.19
C ASP A 137 -33.87 4.09 -2.72
N LEU A 138 -32.63 4.29 -3.18
CA LEU A 138 -32.21 5.59 -3.70
C LEU A 138 -31.13 5.42 -4.78
N GLN A 139 -31.38 6.08 -5.91
CA GLN A 139 -30.67 6.05 -7.18
C GLN A 139 -29.14 6.13 -7.09
N GLU A 140 -28.52 5.17 -7.76
CA GLU A 140 -27.11 5.07 -8.12
C GLU A 140 -26.78 6.16 -9.18
N LEU A 141 -26.04 7.19 -8.77
CA LEU A 141 -25.36 8.10 -9.71
C LEU A 141 -24.02 7.45 -10.10
N SER A 142 -24.08 6.54 -11.06
CA SER A 142 -22.92 6.07 -11.79
C SER A 142 -22.54 7.12 -12.84
N GLU A 143 -21.32 7.66 -12.74
CA GLU A 143 -20.74 8.42 -13.85
C GLU A 143 -20.35 7.45 -14.98
N PRO A 144 -20.72 7.73 -16.24
CA PRO A 144 -20.46 6.83 -17.36
C PRO A 144 -18.98 6.86 -17.77
N ILE A 145 -18.42 5.67 -17.93
CA ILE A 145 -17.15 5.41 -18.59
C ILE A 145 -17.27 5.85 -20.06
N SER A 146 -16.53 6.89 -20.45
CA SER A 146 -16.29 7.21 -21.86
C SER A 146 -15.28 6.22 -22.44
N ASN A 147 -15.76 5.33 -23.29
CA ASN A 147 -14.94 4.51 -24.19
C ASN A 147 -14.60 5.33 -25.43
N ASP A 148 -13.42 5.95 -25.44
CA ASP A 148 -12.82 6.45 -26.69
C ASP A 148 -11.77 5.42 -27.14
N ASN A 149 -12.25 4.45 -27.91
CA ASN A 149 -11.42 3.73 -28.88
C ASN A 149 -11.41 4.58 -30.16
N GLU A 150 -10.30 5.23 -30.46
CA GLU A 150 -9.97 5.63 -31.83
C GLU A 150 -8.71 4.91 -32.31
N ASP A 151 -8.80 4.55 -33.58
CA ASP A 151 -7.93 3.68 -34.37
C ASP A 151 -6.46 4.09 -34.42
N SER A 152 -5.59 3.09 -34.53
CA SER A 152 -4.32 3.21 -35.23
C SER A 152 -3.97 1.89 -35.94
N PRO A 153 -3.36 1.95 -37.14
CA PRO A 153 -3.65 1.01 -38.21
C PRO A 153 -2.89 -0.32 -38.09
N VAL A 154 -3.57 -1.33 -38.63
CA VAL A 154 -3.11 -2.69 -38.90
C VAL A 154 -1.82 -2.67 -39.73
N ASN A 155 -0.80 -3.41 -39.30
CA ASN A 155 0.26 -3.89 -40.18
C ASN A 155 0.40 -5.42 -40.08
N PRO A 156 0.51 -6.12 -41.22
CA PRO A 156 0.35 -7.58 -41.29
C PRO A 156 1.64 -8.36 -40.99
N THR A 157 1.39 -9.63 -40.73
CA THR A 157 2.24 -10.74 -40.29
C THR A 157 3.42 -11.10 -41.21
N SER A 158 4.51 -11.57 -40.58
CA SER A 158 5.35 -12.73 -40.95
C SER A 158 6.20 -12.71 -42.23
N THR A 159 7.52 -12.75 -42.06
CA THR A 159 8.39 -13.81 -42.62
C THR A 159 9.62 -14.02 -41.73
N ALA A 160 9.89 -15.27 -41.38
CA ALA A 160 11.14 -15.78 -40.83
C ALA A 160 12.24 -15.83 -41.91
N GLU A 161 13.51 -15.81 -41.50
CA GLU A 161 14.68 -16.56 -42.02
C GLU A 161 15.94 -16.18 -41.16
N PRO A 162 16.97 -17.03 -41.09
CA PRO A 162 17.90 -17.14 -39.96
C PRO A 162 19.20 -16.36 -40.16
N ASN A 163 19.82 -15.92 -39.07
CA ASN A 163 21.21 -15.46 -39.09
C ASN A 163 22.15 -16.65 -38.88
N GLU A 164 22.76 -17.11 -39.97
CA GLU A 164 24.06 -17.78 -39.96
C GLU A 164 25.14 -16.75 -39.63
N GLU A 165 25.89 -16.94 -38.55
CA GLU A 165 27.33 -16.65 -38.54
C GLU A 165 28.01 -17.65 -37.60
N ALA A 166 28.71 -18.60 -38.21
CA ALA A 166 29.66 -19.51 -37.58
C ALA A 166 31.07 -18.92 -37.68
N THR A 167 31.87 -19.11 -36.61
CA THR A 167 33.36 -19.21 -36.51
C THR A 167 33.73 -18.76 -35.08
N MET A 168 34.56 -19.41 -34.28
CA MET A 168 35.75 -20.23 -34.54
C MET A 168 35.86 -21.38 -33.53
N ASP A 169 36.25 -22.56 -34.02
CA ASP A 169 36.83 -23.65 -33.22
C ASP A 169 38.26 -23.27 -32.80
N PHE A 170 38.56 -23.38 -31.51
CA PHE A 170 39.93 -23.47 -31.02
C PHE A 170 40.30 -24.96 -30.91
N ASN A 171 41.17 -25.41 -31.81
CA ASN A 171 41.94 -26.64 -31.62
C ASN A 171 43.14 -26.31 -30.72
N ASP A 172 43.23 -26.98 -29.57
CA ASP A 172 44.50 -27.14 -28.86
C ASP A 172 45.05 -28.54 -29.18
N GLU A 173 46.35 -28.55 -29.50
CA GLU A 173 47.23 -29.71 -29.68
C GLU A 173 47.39 -30.57 -28.41
#